data_AF-A0A847NG86-F1
#
_entry.id   AF-A0A847NG86-F1
#
_cell.length_a   1.000
_cell.length_b   1.000
_cell.length_c   1.000
_cell.angle_alpha   90.00
_cell.angle_beta   90.00
_cell.angle_gamma   90.00
#
_symmetry.space_group_name_H-M   'P 1'
#
loop_
_entity.id
_entity.type
_entity.pdbx_description
1 polymer ?
#
loop_
_entity_poly.entity_id
_entity_poly.type
_entity_poly.pdbx_seq_one_letter_code
_entity_poly.pdbx_strand_id
1 'polypeptide(L)' 'INSIKQKEYNLVIVTNEVGDSIVPEHHISRVFRDIQGRINQRIASLADQVYLVCCGIPVKIK' A
#
# COMPACT_ATOMS: atom_id res chain seq x y z
N ILE A 1 3.90 12.85 5.13
CA ILE A 1 3.40 12.33 6.44
C ILE A 1 3.67 13.32 7.56
N ASN A 2 4.93 13.67 7.88
CA ASN A 2 5.25 14.57 9.01
C ASN A 2 4.51 15.93 8.97
N SER A 3 4.47 16.59 7.81
CA SER A 3 3.74 17.86 7.67
C SER A 3 2.22 17.71 7.90
N ILE A 4 1.64 16.56 7.53
CA ILE A 4 0.22 16.28 7.76
C ILE A 4 -0.03 16.00 9.25
N LYS A 5 0.86 15.24 9.91
CA LYS A 5 0.82 15.00 11.36
C LYS A 5 0.94 16.31 12.15
N GLN A 6 1.81 17.23 11.75
CA GLN A 6 1.99 18.54 12.40
C GLN A 6 0.73 19.42 12.32
N LYS A 7 -0.07 19.28 11.26
CA LYS A 7 -1.32 20.02 11.07
C LYS A 7 -2.54 19.28 11.64
N GLU A 8 -2.34 18.15 12.31
CA GLU A 8 -3.39 17.30 12.89
C GLU A 8 -4.49 16.91 11.89
N TYR A 9 -4.13 16.73 10.63
CA TYR A 9 -5.07 16.29 9.60
C TYR A 9 -5.10 14.77 9.48
N ASN A 10 -6.28 14.25 9.13
CA ASN A 10 -6.44 12.85 8.77
C ASN A 10 -5.83 12.59 7.38
N LEU A 11 -4.91 11.62 7.31
CA LEU A 11 -4.28 11.20 6.06
C LEU A 11 -4.79 9.82 5.66
N VAL A 12 -5.52 9.75 4.54
CA VAL A 12 -5.89 8.49 3.91
C VAL A 12 -5.05 8.32 2.65
N ILE A 13 -4.33 7.20 2.57
CA ILE A 13 -3.56 6.82 1.38
C ILE A 13 -4.18 5.55 0.81
N VAL A 14 -4.48 5.57 -0.48
CA VAL A 14 -4.98 4.40 -1.20
C VAL A 14 -3.86 3.91 -2.12
N THR A 15 -3.57 2.62 -2.04
CA THR A 15 -2.61 1.92 -2.91
C THR A 15 -3.20 0.58 -3.30
N ASN A 16 -2.66 -0.04 -4.34
CA ASN A 16 -3.11 -1.33 -4.85
C ASN A 16 -2.20 -2.45 -4.35
N GLU A 17 -2.77 -3.63 -4.12
CA GLU A 17 -1.99 -4.86 -4.08
C GLU A 17 -1.84 -5.40 -5.51
N VAL A 18 -0.61 -5.68 -5.93
CA VAL A 18 -0.27 -6.16 -7.29
C VAL A 18 0.57 -7.44 -7.29
N GLY A 19 0.93 -7.91 -6.09
CA GLY A 19 1.70 -9.13 -5.84
C GLY A 19 0.86 -10.40 -5.82
N ASP A 20 -0.45 -10.29 -5.62
CA ASP A 20 -1.41 -11.41 -5.62
C ASP A 20 -1.77 -11.86 -7.05
N SER A 21 -0.76 -12.05 -7.88
CA SER A 21 -0.88 -12.47 -9.27
C SER A 21 0.37 -13.24 -9.71
N ILE A 22 0.29 -13.84 -10.90
CA ILE A 22 1.44 -14.51 -11.52
C ILE A 22 2.62 -13.55 -11.74
N VAL A 23 3.81 -14.11 -11.89
CA VAL A 23 5.00 -13.32 -12.22
C VAL A 23 4.89 -12.82 -13.66
N PRO A 24 5.00 -11.49 -13.91
CA PRO A 24 4.95 -10.96 -15.27
C PRO A 24 6.13 -11.40 -16.14
N GLU A 25 5.89 -11.56 -17.44
CA GLU A 25 6.93 -11.90 -18.43
C GLU A 25 7.92 -10.74 -18.65
N HIS A 26 7.44 -9.50 -18.61
CA HIS A 26 8.28 -8.32 -18.84
C HIS A 26 9.07 -7.92 -17.59
N HIS A 27 10.37 -7.65 -17.79
CA HIS A 27 11.27 -7.23 -16.71
C HIS A 27 10.77 -5.99 -15.97
N ILE A 28 10.33 -4.96 -16.69
CA ILE A 28 9.85 -3.73 -16.09
C ILE A 28 8.63 -3.96 -15.19
N SER A 29 7.75 -4.87 -15.56
CA SER A 29 6.57 -5.23 -14.78
C SER A 29 6.95 -5.96 -13.48
N ARG A 30 7.98 -6.83 -13.51
CA ARG A 30 8.52 -7.45 -12.29
C ARG A 30 9.12 -6.41 -11.35
N VAL A 31 9.97 -5.54 -11.88
CA VAL A 31 10.61 -4.47 -11.09
C VAL A 31 9.56 -3.53 -10.49
N PHE A 32 8.55 -3.16 -11.26
CA PHE A 32 7.44 -2.34 -10.78
C PHE A 32 6.71 -3.02 -9.61
N ARG A 33 6.30 -4.28 -9.77
CA ARG A 33 5.66 -5.07 -8.70
C ARG A 33 6.50 -5.09 -7.43
N ASP A 34 7.80 -5.36 -7.54
CA ASP A 34 8.70 -5.46 -6.38
C ASP A 34 8.91 -4.11 -5.68
N ILE A 35 9.00 -3.02 -6.43
CA ILE A 35 9.12 -1.67 -5.86
C ILE A 35 7.81 -1.26 -5.20
N GLN A 36 6.68 -1.51 -5.85
CA GLN A 36 5.35 -1.14 -5.34
C GLN A 36 5.05 -1.87 -4.02
N GLY A 37 5.36 -3.18 -3.93
CA GLY A 37 5.25 -3.92 -2.67
C GLY A 37 6.13 -3.36 -1.55
N ARG A 38 7.38 -2.95 -1.84
CA ARG A 38 8.26 -2.30 -0.86
C ARG A 38 7.73 -0.94 -0.40
N ILE A 39 7.13 -0.16 -1.30
CA ILE A 39 6.46 1.10 -0.97
C ILE A 39 5.26 0.84 -0.06
N ASN A 40 4.41 -0.14 -0.38
CA ASN A 40 3.26 -0.52 0.45
C ASN A 40 3.70 -0.92 1.86
N GLN A 41 4.74 -1.75 2.00
CA GLN A 41 5.30 -2.11 3.31
C GLN A 41 5.79 -0.88 4.08
N ARG A 42 6.50 0.04 3.41
CA ARG A 42 6.98 1.27 4.06
C ARG A 42 5.83 2.14 4.54
N ILE A 43 4.80 2.33 3.74
CA ILE A 43 3.61 3.12 4.11
C ILE A 43 2.86 2.44 5.27
N ALA A 44 2.62 1.13 5.19
CA ALA A 44 1.96 0.34 6.24
C ALA A 44 2.72 0.40 7.58
N SER A 45 4.05 0.44 7.56
CA SER A 45 4.86 0.60 8.77
C SER A 45 4.62 1.94 9.47
N LEU A 46 4.38 3.01 8.69
CA LEU A 46 4.17 4.38 9.18
C LEU A 46 2.71 4.70 9.49
N ALA A 47 1.77 3.91 8.98
CA ALA A 47 0.33 4.11 9.15
C ALA A 47 -0.15 3.63 10.52
N ASP A 48 -1.13 4.33 11.08
CA ASP A 48 -1.78 3.95 12.35
C ASP A 48 -2.81 2.83 12.14
N GLN A 49 -3.41 2.75 10.94
CA GLN A 49 -4.33 1.69 10.52
C GLN A 49 -4.04 1.27 9.08
N VAL A 50 -4.24 -0.01 8.78
CA VAL A 50 -4.11 -0.57 7.42
C VAL A 50 -5.28 -1.49 7.13
N TYR A 51 -5.89 -1.29 5.96
CA TYR A 51 -7.03 -2.07 5.50
C TYR A 51 -6.70 -2.69 4.14
N LEU A 52 -6.99 -4.00 4.02
CA LEU A 52 -7.13 -4.66 2.73
C LEU A 52 -8.61 -4.63 2.34
N VAL A 53 -8.94 -4.14 1.16
CA VAL A 53 -10.33 -4.07 0.68
C VAL A 53 -10.52 -5.08 -0.45
N CYS A 54 -11.39 -6.05 -0.24
CA CYS A 54 -11.73 -7.07 -1.24
C CYS A 54 -13.24 -7.05 -1.51
N CYS A 55 -13.65 -6.94 -2.77
CA CYS A 55 -15.07 -6.84 -3.15
C CYS A 55 -15.85 -5.75 -2.38
N GLY A 56 -15.21 -4.63 -2.03
CA GLY A 56 -15.79 -3.54 -1.24
C GLY A 56 -15.84 -3.80 0.27
N ILE A 57 -15.39 -4.96 0.74
CA ILE A 57 -15.39 -5.35 2.16
C ILE A 57 -14.00 -5.02 2.75
N PRO A 58 -13.91 -4.13 3.74
CA PRO A 58 -12.64 -3.80 4.38
C PRO A 58 -12.27 -4.82 5.45
N VAL A 59 -11.02 -5.28 5.42
CA VAL A 59 -10.40 -6.13 6.45
C VAL A 59 -9.26 -5.35 7.09
N LYS A 60 -9.37 -5.06 8.39
CA LYS A 60 -8.32 -4.37 9.14
C LYS A 60 -7.18 -5.35 9.45
N ILE A 61 -5.98 -5.03 8.96
CA ILE A 61 -4.77 -5.84 9.17
C ILE A 61 -3.73 -5.15 10.07
N LYS A 62 -3.94 -3.87 10.40
CA LYS A 62 -3.25 -3.09 11.43
C LYS A 62 -4.19 -2.02 11.97
#